data_AF-A0A914E887-F1
#
_entry.id   AF-A0A914E887-F1
#
_cell.length_a   1.000
_cell.length_b   1.000
_cell.length_c   1.000
_cell.angle_alpha   90.00
_cell.angle_beta   90.00
_cell.angle_gamma   90.00
#
_symmetry.space_group_name_H-M   'P 1'
#
loop_
_entity.id
_entity.type
_entity.pdbx_description
1 polymer ?
#
loop_
_entity_poly.entity_id
_entity_poly.type
_entity_poly.pdbx_seq_one_letter_code
_entity_poly.pdbx_strand_id
1 'polypeptide(L)'
;MLSNGNEIIKIGLKKTNSAYYTVEDFYGTRVIVYDRHVDAKYVARRLADYKAKLEDDDLFGVVNLKVLVNRYNEFKICLPRVEPYYAVKCNNDLAILRTLAKLGCGFDCASKAEIDLYLQRR
;
A
#
# COMPACT_ATOMS: atom_id res chain seq x y z
N MET A 1 8.65 -13.41 12.14
CA MET A 1 9.10 -12.64 13.31
C MET A 1 9.38 -11.22 12.87
N LEU A 2 8.38 -10.34 12.96
CA LEU A 2 8.53 -8.91 12.76
C LEU A 2 7.56 -8.22 13.72
N SER A 3 8.12 -7.83 14.86
CA SER A 3 7.47 -7.05 15.92
C SER A 3 7.89 -5.59 15.76
N ASN A 4 6.91 -4.71 15.57
CA ASN A 4 6.87 -3.32 16.08
C ASN A 4 5.59 -2.61 15.55
N GLY A 5 4.50 -2.69 16.32
CA GLY A 5 3.56 -1.60 16.63
C GLY A 5 2.77 -0.83 15.57
N ASN A 6 3.00 -0.97 14.24
CA ASN A 6 2.26 -0.22 13.20
C ASN A 6 2.34 -0.89 11.80
N GLU A 7 2.38 -2.22 11.71
CA GLU A 7 2.54 -2.88 10.41
C GLU A 7 1.27 -2.76 9.53
N ILE A 8 1.37 -1.93 8.49
CA ILE A 8 0.46 -1.96 7.34
C ILE A 8 0.97 -3.02 6.36
N ILE A 9 0.26 -4.13 6.27
CA ILE A 9 0.55 -5.21 5.32
C ILE A 9 -0.09 -4.90 3.99
N LYS A 10 0.73 -4.85 2.95
CA LYS A 10 0.35 -4.32 1.64
C LYS A 10 0.32 -5.40 0.59
N ILE A 11 -0.75 -5.45 -0.17
CA ILE A 11 -0.99 -6.56 -1.11
C ILE A 11 -0.77 -6.13 -2.57
N GLY A 12 0.15 -6.81 -3.28
CA GLY A 12 0.42 -6.66 -4.72
C GLY A 12 0.13 -7.93 -5.55
N LEU A 13 0.28 -7.90 -6.88
CA LEU A 13 0.18 -9.08 -7.76
C LEU A 13 1.41 -9.26 -8.67
N LYS A 14 1.87 -10.52 -8.84
CA LYS A 14 2.81 -10.94 -9.90
C LYS A 14 2.24 -12.13 -10.69
N LYS A 15 2.69 -12.31 -11.93
CA LYS A 15 2.46 -13.53 -12.73
C LYS A 15 3.63 -14.51 -12.55
N THR A 16 3.34 -15.69 -11.98
CA THR A 16 4.19 -16.91 -11.84
C THR A 16 5.37 -16.79 -10.85
N ASN A 17 5.84 -17.78 -10.07
CA ASN A 17 5.68 -19.25 -10.04
C ASN A 17 5.87 -19.77 -8.58
N SER A 18 5.23 -20.90 -8.23
CA SER A 18 5.51 -21.83 -7.11
C SER A 18 5.31 -21.44 -5.61
N ALA A 19 4.89 -20.23 -5.25
CA ALA A 19 4.45 -19.92 -3.88
C ALA A 19 3.17 -19.07 -3.90
N TYR A 20 2.20 -19.37 -3.03
CA TYR A 20 0.91 -18.65 -2.97
C TYR A 20 1.07 -17.12 -2.83
N TYR A 21 2.21 -16.67 -2.30
CA TYR A 21 2.62 -15.27 -2.24
C TYR A 21 4.15 -15.16 -2.21
N THR A 22 4.68 -13.99 -2.56
CA THR A 22 6.05 -13.55 -2.29
C THR A 22 6.04 -12.37 -1.33
N VAL A 23 7.16 -12.14 -0.64
CA VAL A 23 7.40 -10.89 0.09
C VAL A 23 8.40 -10.10 -0.73
N GLU A 24 8.01 -8.90 -1.16
CA GLU A 24 8.84 -8.01 -1.96
C GLU A 24 9.18 -6.75 -1.17
N ASP A 25 10.38 -6.23 -1.40
CA ASP A 25 10.71 -4.87 -0.96
C ASP A 25 10.23 -3.87 -2.01
N PHE A 26 9.32 -2.99 -1.60
CA PHE A 26 8.87 -1.85 -2.39
C PHE A 26 9.48 -0.58 -1.81
N TYR A 27 10.76 -0.37 -2.11
CA TYR A 27 11.55 0.80 -1.73
C TYR A 27 11.71 0.98 -0.21
N GLY A 28 11.97 -0.10 0.53
CA GLY A 28 12.05 -0.08 1.99
C GLY A 28 10.68 -0.22 2.67
N THR A 29 9.64 -0.58 1.92
CA THR A 29 8.36 -1.02 2.46
C THR A 29 8.12 -2.46 2.02
N ARG A 30 8.05 -3.38 2.97
CA ARG A 30 7.71 -4.77 2.66
C ARG A 30 6.25 -4.86 2.20
N VAL A 31 6.05 -5.52 1.07
CA VAL A 31 4.73 -5.80 0.50
C VAL A 31 4.60 -7.31 0.26
N ILE A 32 3.43 -7.86 0.52
CA ILE A 32 3.09 -9.25 0.20
C ILE A 32 2.43 -9.27 -1.16
N VAL A 33 2.96 -10.04 -2.09
CA VAL A 33 2.47 -10.10 -3.46
C VAL A 33 1.87 -11.48 -3.69
N TYR A 34 0.56 -11.55 -3.94
CA TYR A 34 -0.12 -12.82 -4.22
C TYR A 34 -0.12 -13.10 -5.73
N ASP A 35 -0.05 -14.37 -6.11
CA ASP A 35 -0.18 -14.80 -7.51
C ASP A 35 -1.63 -14.82 -8.00
N ARG A 36 -2.57 -14.82 -7.05
CA ARG A 36 -4.01 -14.88 -7.24
C ARG A 36 -4.72 -13.71 -6.58
N HIS A 37 -5.98 -13.51 -6.95
CA HIS A 37 -6.83 -12.59 -6.21
C HIS A 37 -7.03 -13.08 -4.77
N VAL A 38 -6.78 -12.20 -3.81
CA VAL A 38 -7.01 -12.42 -2.39
C VAL A 38 -7.71 -11.19 -1.82
N ASP A 39 -8.75 -11.43 -1.02
CA ASP A 39 -9.50 -10.39 -0.35
C ASP A 39 -8.75 -9.88 0.90
N ALA A 40 -8.75 -8.56 1.12
CA ALA A 40 -8.05 -7.96 2.25
C ALA A 40 -8.58 -8.44 3.61
N LYS A 41 -9.89 -8.74 3.73
CA LYS A 41 -10.49 -9.30 4.95
C LYS A 41 -10.02 -10.73 5.19
N TYR A 42 -9.82 -11.51 4.14
CA TYR A 42 -9.22 -12.85 4.28
C TYR A 42 -7.81 -12.75 4.86
N VAL A 43 -6.97 -11.85 4.33
CA VAL A 43 -5.61 -11.62 4.85
C VAL A 43 -5.66 -11.11 6.29
N ALA A 44 -6.53 -10.13 6.59
CA ALA A 44 -6.67 -9.60 7.94
C ALA A 44 -7.07 -10.66 8.97
N ARG A 45 -8.02 -11.55 8.64
CA ARG A 45 -8.39 -12.68 9.51
C ARG A 45 -7.22 -13.61 9.77
N ARG A 46 -6.49 -14.00 8.72
CA ARG A 46 -5.34 -14.92 8.85
C ARG A 46 -4.22 -14.32 9.69
N LEU A 47 -4.01 -13.01 9.58
CA LEU A 47 -3.05 -12.28 10.42
C LEU A 47 -3.50 -12.20 11.87
N ALA A 48 -4.79 -11.91 12.13
CA ALA A 48 -5.35 -11.92 13.48
C ALA A 48 -5.18 -13.29 14.14
N ASP A 49 -5.53 -14.38 13.44
CA ASP A 49 -5.36 -15.76 13.95
C ASP A 49 -3.90 -16.08 14.27
N TYR A 50 -2.96 -15.58 13.45
CA TYR A 50 -1.54 -15.78 13.65
C TYR A 50 -1.00 -14.98 14.84
N LYS A 51 -1.38 -13.71 14.97
CA LYS A 51 -1.01 -12.83 16.08
C LYS A 51 -1.57 -13.32 17.42
N ALA A 52 -2.82 -13.79 17.43
CA ALA A 52 -3.42 -14.40 18.63
C ALA A 52 -2.64 -15.62 19.14
N LYS A 53 -2.11 -16.46 18.23
CA LYS A 53 -1.23 -17.59 18.60
C LYS A 53 0.12 -17.17 19.16
N LEU A 54 0.55 -15.95 18.87
CA LEU A 54 1.78 -15.35 19.39
C LEU A 54 1.54 -14.50 20.64
N GLU A 55 0.29 -14.43 21.14
CA GLU A 55 -0.11 -13.52 22.23
C GLU A 55 0.28 -12.06 21.94
N ASP A 56 0.22 -11.68 20.66
CA ASP A 56 0.57 -10.37 20.15
C ASP A 56 -0.70 -9.57 19.84
N ASP A 57 -1.06 -8.66 20.74
CA ASP A 57 -2.27 -7.83 20.65
C ASP A 57 -2.03 -6.47 19.97
N ASP A 58 -0.88 -6.26 19.32
CA ASP A 58 -0.59 -5.00 18.61
C ASP A 58 -1.60 -4.75 17.46
N LEU A 59 -2.00 -3.49 17.29
CA LEU A 59 -2.83 -3.04 16.17
C LEU A 59 -2.11 -3.26 14.83
N PHE A 60 -2.88 -3.68 13.81
CA PHE A 60 -2.37 -3.87 12.46
C PHE A 60 -3.36 -3.39 11.41
N GLY A 61 -2.85 -3.07 10.21
CA GLY A 61 -3.64 -2.66 9.06
C GLY A 61 -3.36 -3.50 7.84
N VAL A 62 -4.35 -3.67 6.95
CA VAL A 62 -4.17 -4.32 5.64
C VAL A 62 -4.59 -3.35 4.55
N VAL A 63 -3.70 -3.07 3.60
CA VAL A 63 -3.95 -2.16 2.48
C VAL A 63 -3.78 -2.91 1.16
N ASN A 64 -4.81 -2.85 0.32
CA ASN A 64 -4.77 -3.45 -1.01
C ASN A 64 -4.33 -2.40 -2.05
N LEU A 65 -3.07 -2.45 -2.47
CA LEU A 65 -2.53 -1.48 -3.45
C LEU A 65 -3.16 -1.64 -4.84
N LYS A 66 -3.72 -2.81 -5.18
CA LYS A 66 -4.46 -2.99 -6.44
C LYS A 66 -5.73 -2.13 -6.48
N VAL A 67 -6.41 -1.96 -5.35
CA VAL A 67 -7.58 -1.07 -5.28
C VAL A 67 -7.15 0.37 -5.57
N LEU A 68 -6.03 0.81 -5.01
CA LEU A 68 -5.48 2.14 -5.26
C LEU A 68 -5.16 2.37 -6.75
N VAL A 69 -4.49 1.40 -7.40
CA VAL A 69 -4.20 1.45 -8.84
C VAL A 69 -5.50 1.52 -9.66
N ASN A 70 -6.49 0.68 -9.34
CA ASN A 70 -7.77 0.68 -10.04
C ASN A 70 -8.50 2.02 -9.91
N ARG A 71 -8.51 2.62 -8.72
CA ARG A 71 -9.14 3.93 -8.48
C ARG A 71 -8.45 5.06 -9.22
N TYR A 72 -7.12 5.05 -9.29
CA TYR A 72 -6.38 6.02 -10.10
C TYR A 72 -6.76 5.91 -11.59
N ASN A 73 -6.77 4.70 -12.13
CA ASN A 73 -7.13 4.47 -13.53
C ASN A 73 -8.58 4.88 -13.84
N GLU A 74 -9.51 4.52 -12.95
CA GLU A 74 -10.92 4.93 -13.04
C GLU A 74 -11.04 6.46 -13.01
N PHE A 75 -10.32 7.15 -12.12
CA PHE A 75 -10.29 8.61 -12.08
C PHE A 75 -9.84 9.21 -13.42
N LYS A 76 -8.76 8.71 -14.01
CA LYS A 76 -8.26 9.22 -15.32
C LYS A 76 -9.22 8.93 -16.47
N ILE A 77 -9.95 7.81 -16.42
CA ILE A 77 -10.98 7.47 -17.42
C ILE A 77 -12.19 8.41 -17.28
N CYS A 78 -12.68 8.62 -16.06
CA CYS A 78 -13.87 9.43 -15.81
C CYS A 78 -13.60 10.94 -15.93
N LEU A 79 -12.39 11.39 -15.61
CA LEU A 79 -12.00 12.81 -15.59
C LEU A 79 -10.71 13.04 -16.40
N PRO A 80 -10.72 12.83 -17.73
CA PRO A 80 -9.49 12.81 -18.55
C PRO A 80 -8.77 14.16 -18.62
N ARG A 81 -9.47 15.27 -18.39
CA ARG A 81 -8.91 16.63 -18.37
C ARG A 81 -8.46 17.10 -16.99
N VAL A 82 -8.69 16.31 -15.96
CA VAL A 82 -8.31 16.63 -14.58
C VAL A 82 -7.05 15.85 -14.23
N GLU A 83 -6.03 16.56 -13.79
CA GLU A 83 -4.82 15.91 -13.28
C GLU A 83 -4.99 15.62 -11.78
N PRO A 84 -4.89 14.35 -11.34
CA PRO A 84 -5.04 14.02 -9.93
C PRO A 84 -3.84 14.50 -9.11
N TYR A 85 -4.14 15.22 -8.03
CA TYR A 85 -3.19 15.55 -6.96
C TYR A 85 -3.69 14.93 -5.66
N TYR A 86 -2.95 13.96 -5.12
CA TYR A 86 -3.34 13.26 -3.90
C TYR A 86 -2.99 14.09 -2.67
N ALA A 87 -3.97 14.33 -1.81
CA ALA A 87 -3.76 15.02 -0.53
C ALA A 87 -2.99 14.13 0.46
N VAL A 88 -1.71 14.46 0.70
CA VAL A 88 -0.80 13.62 1.51
C VAL A 88 -1.30 13.43 2.94
N LYS A 89 -1.93 14.47 3.52
CA LYS A 89 -2.54 14.45 4.85
C LYS A 89 -3.54 13.32 5.09
N CYS A 90 -4.17 12.78 4.04
CA CYS A 90 -5.17 11.73 4.17
C CYS A 90 -4.54 10.40 4.61
N ASN A 91 -3.39 10.07 4.03
CA ASN A 91 -2.58 8.92 4.40
C ASN A 91 -1.21 9.08 3.73
N ASN A 92 -0.17 9.25 4.55
CA ASN A 92 1.20 9.49 4.11
C ASN A 92 2.04 8.21 4.03
N ASP A 93 1.40 7.03 4.04
CA ASP A 93 2.08 5.76 3.89
C ASP A 93 2.89 5.69 2.59
N LEU A 94 4.15 5.30 2.71
CA LEU A 94 5.11 5.37 1.61
C LEU A 94 4.75 4.50 0.42
N ALA A 95 4.12 3.35 0.60
CA ALA A 95 3.74 2.55 -0.55
C ALA A 95 2.57 3.17 -1.31
N ILE A 96 1.61 3.79 -0.61
CA ILE A 96 0.51 4.52 -1.24
C ILE A 96 1.08 5.66 -2.08
N LEU A 97 1.91 6.51 -1.47
CA LEU A 97 2.53 7.65 -2.16
C LEU A 97 3.37 7.19 -3.35
N ARG A 98 4.19 6.13 -3.19
CA ARG A 98 5.02 5.61 -4.29
C ARG A 98 4.21 4.96 -5.40
N THR A 99 3.15 4.23 -5.07
CA THR A 99 2.25 3.65 -6.07
C THR A 99 1.62 4.77 -6.90
N LEU A 100 1.10 5.83 -6.26
CA LEU A 100 0.51 6.97 -6.96
C LEU A 100 1.54 7.75 -7.78
N ALA A 101 2.74 7.98 -7.25
CA ALA A 101 3.82 8.65 -7.97
C ALA A 101 4.21 7.88 -9.25
N LYS A 102 4.32 6.55 -9.17
CA LYS A 102 4.60 5.69 -10.34
C LYS A 102 3.51 5.71 -11.40
N LEU A 103 2.26 5.93 -10.98
CA LEU A 103 1.13 6.09 -11.90
C LEU A 103 1.09 7.48 -12.55
N GLY A 104 1.91 8.43 -12.08
CA GLY A 104 1.96 9.80 -12.58
C GLY A 104 1.13 10.80 -11.78
N CYS A 105 0.61 10.43 -10.59
CA CYS A 105 -0.14 11.34 -9.73
C CYS A 105 0.75 12.48 -9.18
N GLY A 106 0.21 13.70 -9.13
CA GLY A 106 0.75 14.78 -8.32
C GLY A 106 0.40 14.63 -6.84
N PHE A 107 0.93 15.50 -5.98
CA PHE A 107 0.64 15.51 -4.55
C PHE A 107 0.29 16.92 -4.07
N ASP A 108 -0.77 17.00 -3.27
CA ASP A 108 -1.15 18.17 -2.50
C ASP A 108 -0.55 18.03 -1.09
N CYS A 109 0.46 18.87 -0.82
CA CYS A 109 1.19 18.89 0.45
C CYS A 109 0.85 20.18 1.21
N ALA A 110 0.47 20.04 2.48
CA ALA A 110 0.08 21.13 3.37
C ALA A 110 1.19 21.54 4.35
N SER A 111 2.33 20.85 4.36
CA SER A 111 3.45 21.16 5.27
C SER A 111 4.82 20.92 4.61
N LYS A 112 5.86 21.57 5.16
CA LYS A 112 7.25 21.35 4.74
C LYS A 112 7.65 19.87 4.89
N ALA A 113 7.23 19.22 5.97
CA ALA A 113 7.50 17.80 6.19
C ALA A 113 6.93 16.91 5.07
N GLU A 114 5.72 17.21 4.57
CA GLU A 114 5.12 16.48 3.45
C GLU A 114 5.80 16.78 2.11
N ILE A 115 6.27 18.02 1.91
CA ILE A 115 7.08 18.39 0.75
C ILE A 115 8.40 17.61 0.76
N ASP A 116 9.11 17.59 1.89
CA ASP A 116 10.37 16.87 2.05
C ASP A 116 10.17 15.35 1.82
N LEU A 117 9.05 14.80 2.31
CA LEU A 117 8.67 13.39 2.11
C LEU A 117 8.55 13.02 0.62
N TYR A 118 8.04 13.95 -0.20
CA TYR A 118 7.90 13.82 -1.64
C TYR A 118 9.22 14.06 -2.39
N LEU A 119 9.94 15.13 -2.05
CA LEU A 119 11.17 15.54 -2.75
C LEU A 119 12.35 14.57 -2.54
N GLN A 120 12.46 13.95 -1.37
CA GLN A 120 13.53 12.98 -1.10
C GLN A 120 13.40 11.67 -1.89
N ARG A 121 12.36 11.50 -2.71
CA ARG A 121 11.96 10.20 -3.27
C ARG A 121 11.58 10.24 -4.76
N ARG A 122 12.02 11.26 -5.50
CA ARG A 122 12.04 11.27 -6.97
C ARG A 122 13.23 10.50 -7.53
#